data_AF-A0A1A7XPA0-F1
#
_entry.id   AF-A0A1A7XPA0-F1
#
_cell.length_a   1.000
_cell.length_b   1.000
_cell.length_c   1.000
_cell.angle_alpha   90.00
_cell.angle_beta   90.00
_cell.angle_gamma   90.00
#
_symmetry.space_group_name_H-M   'P 1'
#
loop_
_entity.id
_entity.type
_entity.pdbx_description
1 polymer ?
#
loop_
_entity_poly.entity_id
_entity_poly.type
_entity_poly.pdbx_seq_one_letter_code
_entity_poly.pdbx_strand_id
1 'polypeptide(L)'
;MAISRKDSFLWGKAMSKLPRPERTQEDNLKSHTLEQLDYIQKQKLEIIPAIHNPNLKQHNKSVVKKRKFIRGKKKFNMDPKVGIHYLVENEFLDWRAKLVAEFLYKEEGLNKTAIGNFLGEREEMHLEILKAFVGLHEFSDLNLVQALRQFLWSFRLPGEAQKIDRMMEAFAARYCDCNPGVFQSTDTCYILSFAIIMLNTSLHNPNVKD
;
A
#
# COMPACT_ATOMS: atom_id res chain seq x y z
N MET A 1 -75.35 46.04 -60.12
CA MET A 1 -75.90 44.95 -59.28
C MET A 1 -75.82 43.67 -60.10
N ALA A 2 -74.80 42.83 -59.87
CA ALA A 2 -74.81 41.66 -58.97
C ALA A 2 -75.49 40.43 -59.64
N ILE A 3 -74.72 39.44 -60.13
CA ILE A 3 -74.32 38.16 -59.46
C ILE A 3 -75.54 37.24 -59.28
N SER A 4 -75.55 35.92 -59.51
CA SER A 4 -74.69 34.93 -60.14
C SER A 4 -75.43 33.58 -59.98
N ARG A 5 -75.33 32.73 -61.01
CA ARG A 5 -75.30 31.26 -61.05
C ARG A 5 -76.18 30.42 -60.10
N LYS A 6 -76.87 29.45 -60.71
CA LYS A 6 -76.89 28.06 -60.27
C LYS A 6 -76.85 27.14 -61.49
N ASP A 7 -75.78 26.36 -61.60
CA ASP A 7 -75.75 25.09 -62.32
C ASP A 7 -74.89 24.14 -61.48
N SER A 8 -75.49 23.14 -60.84
CA SER A 8 -75.86 21.84 -61.41
C SER A 8 -74.78 20.81 -61.03
N PHE A 9 -75.15 20.01 -60.03
CA PHE A 9 -74.49 18.81 -59.53
C PHE A 9 -73.96 17.90 -60.66
N LEU A 10 -72.82 17.23 -60.41
CA LEU A 10 -72.69 15.76 -60.50
C LEU A 10 -71.32 15.32 -59.95
N TRP A 11 -71.36 14.58 -58.84
CA TRP A 11 -70.24 13.85 -58.25
C TRP A 11 -69.92 12.60 -59.07
N GLY A 12 -68.64 12.27 -59.24
CA GLY A 12 -68.23 10.93 -59.67
C GLY A 12 -67.11 10.88 -60.71
N LYS A 13 -65.89 11.25 -60.35
CA LYS A 13 -64.68 10.67 -60.97
C LYS A 13 -63.83 10.07 -59.87
N ALA A 14 -63.70 8.74 -59.92
CA ALA A 14 -62.82 7.96 -59.06
C ALA A 14 -61.41 8.56 -59.08
N MET A 15 -60.83 8.79 -57.91
CA MET A 15 -59.41 9.11 -57.78
C MET A 15 -58.62 7.94 -58.36
N SER A 16 -57.89 8.19 -59.44
CA SER A 16 -56.83 7.29 -59.89
C SER A 16 -55.88 7.08 -58.71
N LYS A 17 -55.67 5.82 -58.32
CA LYS A 17 -54.63 5.47 -57.35
C LYS A 17 -53.30 5.99 -57.90
N LEU A 18 -52.78 7.06 -57.32
CA LEU A 18 -51.39 7.46 -57.49
C LEU A 18 -50.52 6.24 -57.21
N PRO A 19 -49.45 5.96 -57.99
CA PRO A 19 -48.50 4.93 -57.61
C PRO A 19 -47.99 5.30 -56.22
N ARG A 20 -47.98 4.34 -55.29
CA ARG A 20 -47.27 4.57 -54.02
C ARG A 20 -45.85 5.01 -54.39
N PRO A 21 -45.28 6.06 -53.75
CA PRO A 21 -43.90 6.39 -54.00
C PRO A 21 -43.10 5.12 -53.71
N GLU A 22 -42.45 4.56 -54.73
CA GLU A 22 -41.44 3.54 -54.52
C GLU A 22 -40.46 4.16 -53.53
N ARG A 23 -40.32 3.57 -52.33
CA ARG A 23 -39.28 3.99 -51.40
C ARG A 23 -37.98 3.93 -52.18
N THR A 24 -37.42 5.09 -52.47
CA THR A 24 -36.19 5.18 -53.24
C THR A 24 -35.11 4.41 -52.49
N GLN A 25 -34.15 3.87 -53.22
CA GLN A 25 -32.98 3.21 -52.62
C GLN A 25 -32.31 4.10 -51.54
N GLU A 26 -32.44 5.41 -51.71
CA GLU A 26 -32.08 6.46 -50.77
C GLU A 26 -32.86 6.45 -49.44
N ASP A 27 -34.18 6.18 -49.46
CA ASP A 27 -35.00 6.09 -48.25
C ASP A 27 -34.68 4.82 -47.45
N ASN A 28 -34.42 3.70 -48.14
CA ASN A 28 -33.95 2.47 -47.50
C ASN A 28 -32.53 2.63 -46.93
N LEU A 29 -31.67 3.39 -47.61
CA LEU A 29 -30.33 3.70 -47.12
C LEU A 29 -30.40 4.62 -45.89
N LYS A 30 -31.28 5.63 -45.91
CA LYS A 30 -31.52 6.51 -44.76
C LYS A 30 -32.09 5.74 -43.57
N SER A 31 -33.06 4.86 -43.77
CA SER A 31 -33.61 4.04 -42.68
C SER A 31 -32.54 3.12 -42.07
N HIS A 32 -31.71 2.50 -42.90
CA HIS A 32 -30.63 1.65 -42.43
C HIS A 32 -29.54 2.45 -41.68
N THR A 33 -29.25 3.66 -42.15
CA THR A 33 -28.29 4.55 -41.47
C THR A 33 -28.82 5.01 -40.11
N LEU A 34 -30.13 5.29 -40.00
CA LEU A 34 -30.77 5.65 -38.74
C LEU A 34 -30.78 4.49 -37.74
N GLU A 35 -31.02 3.26 -38.20
CA GLU A 35 -30.93 2.06 -37.35
C GLU A 35 -29.49 1.82 -36.86
N GLN A 36 -28.49 2.02 -37.72
CA GLN A 36 -27.08 1.92 -37.32
C GLN A 36 -26.70 3.00 -36.30
N LEU A 37 -27.18 4.23 -36.48
CA LEU A 37 -26.94 5.32 -35.52
C LEU A 37 -27.60 5.02 -34.18
N ASP A 38 -28.84 4.52 -34.17
CA ASP A 38 -29.54 4.15 -32.93
C ASP A 38 -28.82 2.99 -32.21
N TYR A 39 -28.33 2.01 -32.96
CA TYR A 39 -27.51 0.92 -32.40
C TYR A 39 -26.21 1.43 -31.76
N ILE A 40 -25.50 2.34 -32.43
CA ILE A 40 -24.28 2.97 -31.90
C ILE A 40 -24.62 3.81 -30.66
N GLN A 41 -25.74 4.53 -30.66
CA GLN A 41 -26.21 5.35 -29.54
C GLN A 41 -26.50 4.47 -28.31
N LYS A 42 -27.18 3.34 -28.53
CA LYS A 42 -27.53 2.37 -27.50
C LYS A 42 -26.29 1.69 -26.91
N GLN A 43 -25.34 1.27 -27.75
CA GLN A 43 -24.05 0.76 -27.27
C GLN A 43 -23.27 1.81 -26.47
N LYS A 44 -23.26 3.08 -26.89
CA LYS A 44 -22.64 4.16 -26.12
C LYS A 44 -23.28 4.33 -24.73
N LEU A 45 -24.61 4.23 -24.64
CA LEU A 45 -25.35 4.34 -23.37
C LEU A 45 -25.07 3.19 -22.39
N GLU A 46 -24.67 2.01 -22.88
CA GLU A 46 -24.26 0.87 -22.05
C GLU A 46 -22.79 0.97 -21.62
N ILE A 47 -21.90 1.45 -22.50
CA ILE A 47 -20.45 1.54 -22.26
C ILE A 47 -20.09 2.70 -21.31
N ILE A 48 -20.73 3.86 -21.44
CA ILE A 48 -20.45 5.05 -20.64
C ILE A 48 -20.61 4.79 -19.11
N PRO A 49 -21.71 4.19 -18.62
CA PRO A 49 -21.86 3.86 -17.20
C PRO A 49 -20.90 2.76 -16.73
N ALA A 50 -20.48 1.82 -17.58
CA ALA A 50 -19.45 0.83 -17.25
C ALA A 50 -18.06 1.48 -17.03
N ILE A 51 -17.70 2.49 -17.83
CA ILE A 51 -16.48 3.31 -17.66
C ILE A 51 -16.61 4.23 -16.42
N HIS A 52 -17.83 4.68 -16.10
CA HIS A 52 -18.11 5.49 -14.92
C HIS A 52 -18.31 4.67 -13.63
N ASN A 53 -18.24 3.33 -13.69
CA ASN A 53 -18.47 2.46 -12.55
C ASN A 53 -17.46 2.77 -11.40
N PRO A 54 -17.92 3.30 -10.26
CA PRO A 54 -17.05 3.67 -9.15
C PRO A 54 -16.27 2.47 -8.58
N ASN A 55 -16.80 1.25 -8.67
CA ASN A 55 -16.12 0.03 -8.23
C ASN A 55 -14.85 -0.28 -9.03
N LEU A 56 -14.86 -0.09 -10.36
CA LEU A 56 -13.68 -0.30 -11.21
C LEU A 56 -12.61 0.77 -10.96
N LYS A 57 -13.02 2.03 -10.76
CA LYS A 57 -12.10 3.14 -10.40
C LYS A 57 -11.47 2.94 -9.02
N GLN A 58 -12.24 2.46 -8.04
CA GLN A 58 -11.73 2.13 -6.70
C GLN A 58 -10.77 0.92 -6.73
N HIS A 59 -11.10 -0.13 -7.48
CA HIS A 59 -10.24 -1.30 -7.62
C HIS A 59 -8.91 -0.95 -8.31
N ASN A 60 -8.93 -0.12 -9.36
CA ASN A 60 -7.71 0.32 -10.02
C ASN A 60 -6.84 1.21 -9.10
N LYS A 61 -7.47 2.11 -8.32
CA LYS A 61 -6.74 2.92 -7.31
C LYS A 61 -6.10 2.05 -6.22
N SER A 62 -6.80 1.03 -5.72
CA SER A 62 -6.26 0.14 -4.68
C SER A 62 -5.08 -0.70 -5.17
N VAL A 63 -5.13 -1.19 -6.41
CA VAL A 63 -4.03 -1.96 -7.03
C VAL A 63 -2.80 -1.07 -7.24
N VAL A 64 -2.96 0.16 -7.74
CA VAL A 64 -1.86 1.11 -7.91
C VAL A 64 -1.25 1.50 -6.55
N LYS A 65 -2.09 1.75 -5.54
CA LYS A 65 -1.63 2.06 -4.18
C LYS A 65 -0.81 0.90 -3.59
N LYS A 66 -1.29 -0.34 -3.71
CA LYS A 66 -0.56 -1.56 -3.27
C LYS A 66 0.78 -1.73 -3.99
N ARG A 67 0.83 -1.50 -5.31
CA ARG A 67 2.08 -1.55 -6.10
C ARG A 67 3.10 -0.52 -5.63
N LYS A 68 2.67 0.72 -5.38
CA LYS A 68 3.54 1.78 -4.86
C LYS A 68 4.10 1.44 -3.48
N PHE A 69 3.28 0.86 -2.59
CA PHE A 69 3.73 0.44 -1.27
C PHE A 69 4.77 -0.69 -1.35
N ILE A 70 4.52 -1.73 -2.16
CA ILE A 70 5.50 -2.81 -2.40
C ILE A 70 6.82 -2.25 -2.97
N ARG A 71 6.74 -1.26 -3.87
CA ARG A 71 7.93 -0.56 -4.37
C ARG A 71 8.70 0.16 -3.26
N GLY A 72 8.01 0.78 -2.31
CA GLY A 72 8.62 1.39 -1.13
C GLY A 72 9.37 0.38 -0.27
N LYS A 73 8.78 -0.79 -0.01
CA LYS A 73 9.47 -1.89 0.71
C LYS A 73 10.71 -2.39 -0.02
N LYS A 74 10.62 -2.54 -1.35
CA LYS A 74 11.81 -2.91 -2.16
C LYS A 74 12.91 -1.85 -2.07
N LYS A 75 12.55 -0.56 -2.09
CA LYS A 75 13.51 0.53 -1.88
C LYS A 75 14.14 0.46 -0.49
N PHE A 76 13.35 0.25 0.56
CA PHE A 76 13.84 0.06 1.92
C PHE A 76 14.86 -1.08 2.04
N ASN A 77 14.57 -2.22 1.38
CA ASN A 77 15.46 -3.37 1.40
C ASN A 77 16.80 -3.13 0.68
N MET A 78 16.86 -2.14 -0.23
CA MET A 78 18.09 -1.74 -0.93
C MET A 78 18.82 -0.64 -0.15
N ASP A 79 18.08 0.38 0.28
CA ASP A 79 18.56 1.50 1.10
C ASP A 79 17.42 1.91 2.05
N PRO A 80 17.57 1.67 3.37
CA PRO A 80 16.53 1.98 4.34
C PRO A 80 16.09 3.45 4.34
N LYS A 81 17.03 4.39 4.24
CA LYS A 81 16.75 5.83 4.30
C LYS A 81 15.95 6.25 3.07
N VAL A 82 16.36 5.81 1.89
CA VAL A 82 15.62 6.07 0.63
C VAL A 82 14.25 5.41 0.65
N GLY A 83 14.13 4.21 1.21
CA GLY A 83 12.86 3.51 1.35
C GLY A 83 11.86 4.24 2.23
N ILE A 84 12.29 4.65 3.43
CA ILE A 84 11.42 5.41 4.34
C ILE A 84 11.04 6.76 3.72
N HIS A 85 12.00 7.51 3.16
CA HIS A 85 11.71 8.78 2.49
C HIS A 85 10.64 8.62 1.41
N TYR A 86 10.79 7.61 0.54
CA TYR A 86 9.80 7.32 -0.50
C TYR A 86 8.42 6.98 0.07
N LEU A 87 8.35 6.23 1.18
CA LEU A 87 7.09 5.89 1.84
C LEU A 87 6.42 7.13 2.45
N VAL A 88 7.21 8.04 3.02
CA VAL A 88 6.75 9.32 3.57
C VAL A 88 6.22 10.24 2.47
N GLU A 89 6.97 10.44 1.39
CA GLU A 89 6.54 11.26 0.25
C GLU A 89 5.26 10.75 -0.43
N ASN A 90 5.01 9.45 -0.38
CA ASN A 90 3.81 8.84 -0.96
C ASN A 90 2.69 8.62 0.07
N GLU A 91 2.78 9.25 1.25
CA GLU A 91 1.76 9.23 2.31
C GLU A 91 1.40 7.80 2.78
N PHE A 92 2.37 6.88 2.72
CA PHE A 92 2.23 5.52 3.25
C PHE A 92 2.70 5.40 4.69
N LEU A 93 3.53 6.33 5.15
CA LEU A 93 4.14 6.34 6.46
C LEU A 93 4.37 7.79 6.87
N ASP A 94 4.10 8.15 8.12
CA ASP A 94 4.52 9.46 8.60
C ASP A 94 5.90 9.37 9.22
N TRP A 95 6.71 10.42 9.06
CA TRP A 95 8.03 10.54 9.69
C TRP A 95 7.90 10.86 11.19
N ARG A 96 7.42 9.87 11.95
CA ARG A 96 7.25 9.93 13.41
C ARG A 96 7.83 8.67 14.02
N ALA A 97 8.64 8.82 15.07
CA ALA A 97 9.41 7.72 15.64
C ALA A 97 8.56 6.45 15.90
N LYS A 98 7.41 6.62 16.54
CA LYS A 98 6.47 5.53 16.85
C LYS A 98 5.92 4.83 15.59
N LEU A 99 5.53 5.58 14.56
CA LEU A 99 4.95 4.99 13.35
C LEU A 99 5.99 4.27 12.50
N VAL A 100 7.20 4.83 12.41
CA VAL A 100 8.29 4.16 11.72
C VAL A 100 8.69 2.90 12.48
N ALA A 101 8.78 2.94 13.81
CA ALA A 101 9.03 1.76 14.62
C ALA A 101 7.97 0.66 14.42
N GLU A 102 6.68 1.02 14.42
CA GLU A 102 5.59 0.09 14.15
C GLU A 102 5.66 -0.52 12.75
N PHE A 103 6.00 0.28 11.73
CA PHE A 103 6.24 -0.20 10.39
C PHE A 103 7.40 -1.22 10.36
N LEU A 104 8.53 -0.90 10.97
CA LEU A 104 9.69 -1.79 11.02
C LEU A 104 9.41 -3.09 11.77
N TYR A 105 8.56 -3.05 12.79
CA TYR A 105 8.26 -4.21 13.64
C TYR A 105 7.18 -5.12 13.05
N LYS A 106 6.13 -4.54 12.45
CA LYS A 106 4.93 -5.28 12.01
C LYS A 106 4.91 -5.62 10.52
N GLU A 107 5.58 -4.84 9.67
CA GLU A 107 5.46 -5.01 8.23
C GLU A 107 6.26 -6.21 7.71
N GLU A 108 5.60 -7.08 6.95
CA GLU A 108 6.24 -8.25 6.35
C GLU A 108 7.04 -7.90 5.09
N GLY A 109 8.08 -8.69 4.82
CA GLY A 109 8.90 -8.56 3.61
C GLY A 109 9.94 -7.44 3.67
N LEU A 110 10.18 -6.87 4.85
CA LEU A 110 11.35 -6.03 5.12
C LEU A 110 12.58 -6.90 5.41
N ASN A 111 13.73 -6.49 4.90
CA ASN A 111 14.99 -7.17 5.14
C ASN A 111 15.47 -6.88 6.57
N LYS A 112 15.63 -7.93 7.39
CA LYS A 112 16.06 -7.82 8.79
C LYS A 112 17.44 -7.15 8.97
N THR A 113 18.35 -7.29 8.00
CA THR A 113 19.64 -6.59 7.99
C THR A 113 19.46 -5.10 7.70
N ALA A 114 18.55 -4.75 6.78
CA ALA A 114 18.22 -3.36 6.48
C ALA A 114 17.57 -2.67 7.70
N ILE A 115 16.69 -3.38 8.43
CA ILE A 115 16.11 -2.92 9.70
C ILE A 115 17.21 -2.63 10.72
N GLY A 116 18.11 -3.59 10.97
CA GLY A 116 19.21 -3.41 11.92
C GLY A 116 20.10 -2.23 11.57
N ASN A 117 20.51 -2.11 10.30
CA ASN A 117 21.35 -1.00 9.86
C ASN A 117 20.70 0.37 10.10
N PHE A 118 19.39 0.48 9.86
CA PHE A 118 18.61 1.71 10.07
C PHE A 118 18.42 2.04 11.54
N LEU A 119 18.03 1.06 12.37
CA LEU A 119 17.87 1.25 13.82
C LEU A 119 19.20 1.60 14.51
N GLY A 120 20.32 1.19 13.94
CA GLY A 120 21.65 1.48 14.44
C GLY A 120 22.20 2.86 14.04
N GLU A 121 21.44 3.75 13.40
CA GLU A 121 21.93 5.08 13.04
C GLU A 121 22.00 6.05 14.24
N ARG A 122 22.98 6.95 14.26
CA ARG A 122 23.29 7.83 15.43
C ARG A 122 22.47 9.10 15.54
N GLU A 123 21.68 9.39 14.53
CA GLU A 123 20.86 10.59 14.47
C GLU A 123 19.73 10.51 15.52
N GLU A 124 19.37 11.63 16.13
CA GLU A 124 18.40 11.72 17.24
C GLU A 124 17.09 10.99 16.94
N MET A 125 16.51 11.25 15.77
CA MET A 125 15.29 10.59 15.33
C MET A 125 15.44 9.06 15.26
N HIS A 126 16.58 8.54 14.80
CA HIS A 126 16.80 7.08 14.74
C HIS A 126 16.94 6.47 16.14
N LEU A 127 17.52 7.21 17.09
CA LEU A 127 17.56 6.80 18.51
C LEU A 127 16.14 6.76 19.11
N GLU A 128 15.28 7.72 18.78
CA GLU A 128 13.87 7.69 19.18
C GLU A 128 13.11 6.51 18.56
N ILE A 129 13.34 6.22 17.27
CA ILE A 129 12.78 5.03 16.62
C ILE A 129 13.24 3.77 17.33
N LEU A 130 14.53 3.64 17.63
CA LEU A 130 15.06 2.48 18.33
C LEU A 130 14.36 2.28 19.68
N LYS A 131 14.24 3.35 20.48
CA LYS A 131 13.50 3.29 21.75
C LYS A 131 12.04 2.87 21.55
N ALA A 132 11.34 3.44 20.56
CA ALA A 132 9.97 3.06 20.23
C ALA A 132 9.87 1.60 19.75
N PHE A 133 10.82 1.14 18.94
CA PHE A 133 10.88 -0.22 18.40
C PHE A 133 11.13 -1.26 19.50
N VAL A 134 12.06 -0.98 20.41
CA VAL A 134 12.31 -1.83 21.58
C VAL A 134 11.08 -1.80 22.51
N GLY A 135 10.41 -0.65 22.64
CA GLY A 135 9.15 -0.51 23.39
C GLY A 135 7.99 -1.36 22.86
N LEU A 136 8.00 -1.77 21.58
CA LEU A 136 7.03 -2.71 21.02
C LEU A 136 7.26 -4.16 21.44
N HIS A 137 8.41 -4.46 22.03
CA HIS A 137 8.68 -5.78 22.58
C HIS A 137 8.09 -5.91 23.98
N GLU A 138 7.37 -7.01 24.19
CA GLU A 138 6.86 -7.44 25.48
C GLU A 138 7.86 -8.43 26.08
N PHE A 139 8.57 -8.00 27.12
CA PHE A 139 9.58 -8.80 27.83
C PHE A 139 9.14 -9.25 29.22
N SER A 140 7.93 -8.90 29.63
CA SER A 140 7.37 -9.30 30.93
C SER A 140 7.35 -10.83 31.05
N ASP A 141 7.72 -11.35 32.22
CA ASP A 141 7.75 -12.78 32.55
C ASP A 141 8.73 -13.62 31.70
N LEU A 142 9.55 -12.99 30.86
CA LEU A 142 10.60 -13.66 30.10
C LEU A 142 11.93 -13.55 30.85
N ASN A 143 12.69 -14.63 30.88
CA ASN A 143 14.09 -14.55 31.31
C ASN A 143 14.95 -13.81 30.25
N LEU A 144 16.14 -13.37 30.65
CA LEU A 144 17.01 -12.55 29.80
C LEU A 144 17.32 -13.21 28.45
N VAL A 145 17.55 -14.51 28.44
CA VAL A 145 17.86 -15.26 27.21
C VAL A 145 16.64 -15.34 26.29
N GLN A 146 15.43 -15.53 26.84
CA GLN A 146 14.19 -15.53 26.06
C GLN A 146 13.91 -14.17 25.44
N ALA A 147 14.04 -13.10 26.24
CA ALA A 147 13.87 -11.73 25.76
C ALA A 147 14.90 -11.38 24.67
N LEU A 148 16.17 -11.77 24.85
CA LEU A 148 17.22 -11.60 23.83
C LEU A 148 16.88 -12.33 22.53
N ARG A 149 16.39 -13.57 22.60
CA ARG A 149 15.99 -14.31 21.39
C ARG A 149 14.87 -13.59 20.66
N GLN A 150 13.85 -13.11 21.37
CA GLN A 150 12.75 -12.36 20.76
C GLN A 150 13.23 -11.06 20.12
N PHE A 151 14.08 -10.31 20.82
CA PHE A 151 14.65 -9.07 20.32
C PHE A 151 15.48 -9.29 19.05
N LEU A 152 16.42 -10.24 19.09
CA LEU A 152 17.30 -10.58 17.96
C LEU A 152 16.60 -11.37 16.84
N TRP A 153 15.35 -11.79 17.05
CA TRP A 153 14.53 -12.35 15.98
C TRP A 153 13.95 -11.26 15.07
N SER A 154 13.73 -10.06 15.59
CA SER A 154 13.05 -8.97 14.87
C SER A 154 13.94 -8.28 13.82
N PHE A 155 15.26 -8.26 14.02
CA PHE A 155 16.24 -7.70 13.08
C PHE A 155 17.57 -8.48 13.12
N ARG A 156 18.53 -8.14 12.26
CA ARG A 156 19.91 -8.66 12.35
C ARG A 156 20.83 -7.59 12.92
N LEU A 157 21.62 -7.96 13.92
CA LEU A 157 22.62 -7.05 14.50
C LEU A 157 23.57 -6.52 13.41
N PRO A 158 23.84 -5.20 13.38
CA PRO A 158 24.88 -4.64 12.55
C PRO A 158 26.26 -5.17 12.94
N GLY A 159 27.25 -5.03 12.06
CA GLY A 159 28.64 -5.44 12.34
C GLY A 159 29.43 -4.41 13.14
N GLU A 160 29.01 -3.14 13.12
CA GLU A 160 29.72 -2.04 13.77
C GLU A 160 29.45 -2.04 15.28
N ALA A 161 30.51 -2.11 16.09
CA ALA A 161 30.42 -2.17 17.54
C ALA A 161 29.54 -1.06 18.16
N GLN A 162 29.69 0.18 17.67
CA GLN A 162 28.91 1.35 18.14
C GLN A 162 27.41 1.25 17.84
N LYS A 163 27.01 0.46 16.83
CA LYS A 163 25.59 0.24 16.52
C LYS A 163 25.01 -0.85 17.43
N ILE A 164 25.76 -1.92 17.64
CA ILE A 164 25.41 -3.00 18.56
C ILE A 164 25.23 -2.42 19.98
N ASP A 165 26.20 -1.64 20.44
CA ASP A 165 26.20 -0.98 21.75
C ASP A 165 24.88 -0.28 22.06
N ARG A 166 24.45 0.64 21.19
CA ARG A 166 23.20 1.39 21.35
C ARG A 166 21.95 0.51 21.34
N MET A 167 21.93 -0.55 20.54
CA MET A 167 20.82 -1.49 20.53
C MET A 167 20.73 -2.27 21.84
N MET A 168 21.87 -2.67 22.39
CA MET A 168 21.95 -3.43 23.63
C MET A 168 21.63 -2.56 24.85
N GLU A 169 22.04 -1.29 24.86
CA GLU A 169 21.60 -0.32 25.88
C GLU A 169 20.07 -0.17 25.89
N ALA A 170 19.47 0.04 24.71
CA ALA A 170 18.03 0.19 24.59
C ALA A 170 17.29 -1.09 25.03
N PHE A 171 17.81 -2.26 24.65
CA PHE A 171 17.28 -3.55 25.09
C PHE A 171 17.36 -3.72 26.61
N ALA A 172 18.52 -3.45 27.22
CA ALA A 172 18.72 -3.63 28.65
C ALA A 172 17.80 -2.71 29.47
N ALA A 173 17.66 -1.45 29.05
CA ALA A 173 16.74 -0.50 29.67
C ALA A 173 15.31 -1.04 29.64
N ARG A 174 14.83 -1.46 28.45
CA ARG A 174 13.48 -2.01 28.32
C ARG A 174 13.27 -3.29 29.12
N TYR A 175 14.25 -4.19 29.15
CA TYR A 175 14.12 -5.44 29.90
C TYR A 175 13.97 -5.18 31.40
N CYS A 176 14.75 -4.24 31.95
CA CYS A 176 14.66 -3.84 33.36
C CYS A 176 13.31 -3.17 33.67
N ASP A 177 12.81 -2.33 32.77
CA ASP A 177 11.48 -1.70 32.91
C ASP A 177 10.35 -2.75 32.93
N CYS A 178 10.45 -3.81 32.12
CA CYS A 178 9.46 -4.89 32.06
C CYS A 178 9.57 -5.88 33.22
N ASN A 179 10.76 -6.04 33.81
CA ASN A 179 11.05 -7.04 34.85
C ASN A 179 11.68 -6.40 36.09
N PRO A 180 10.91 -5.57 36.83
CA PRO A 180 11.44 -4.89 38.01
C PRO A 180 11.89 -5.91 39.06
N GLY A 181 13.09 -5.73 39.59
CA GLY A 181 13.66 -6.59 40.64
C GLY A 181 14.49 -7.77 40.16
N VAL A 182 14.52 -8.08 38.86
CA VAL A 182 15.42 -9.12 38.32
C VAL A 182 16.87 -8.66 38.32
N PHE A 183 17.12 -7.40 37.95
CA PHE A 183 18.44 -6.77 37.98
C PHE A 183 18.41 -5.51 38.85
N GLN A 184 19.48 -5.28 39.61
CA GLN A 184 19.65 -4.09 40.46
C GLN A 184 20.06 -2.84 39.66
N SER A 185 20.70 -3.03 38.51
CA SER A 185 21.09 -1.96 37.58
C SER A 185 20.93 -2.43 36.14
N THR A 186 20.55 -1.50 35.26
CA THR A 186 20.54 -1.68 33.81
C THR A 186 21.92 -2.10 33.28
N ASP A 187 23.00 -1.62 33.91
CA ASP A 187 24.37 -1.97 33.52
C ASP A 187 24.64 -3.47 33.69
N THR A 188 24.12 -4.09 34.75
CA THR A 188 24.25 -5.53 34.97
C THR A 188 23.52 -6.31 33.88
N CYS A 189 22.31 -5.88 33.52
CA CYS A 189 21.54 -6.49 32.43
C CYS A 189 22.28 -6.34 31.09
N TYR A 190 22.85 -5.16 30.82
CA TYR A 190 23.62 -4.87 29.61
C TYR A 190 24.86 -5.76 29.50
N ILE A 191 25.70 -5.80 30.55
CA ILE A 191 26.95 -6.60 30.55
C ILE A 191 26.62 -8.09 30.37
N LEU A 192 25.61 -8.59 31.08
CA LEU A 192 25.20 -9.99 30.98
C LEU A 192 24.66 -10.31 29.58
N SER A 193 23.91 -9.40 28.97
CA SER A 193 23.41 -9.56 27.60
C SER A 193 24.55 -9.64 26.58
N PHE A 194 25.56 -8.80 26.72
CA PHE A 194 26.78 -8.88 25.89
C PHE A 194 27.53 -10.18 26.10
N ALA A 195 27.69 -10.63 27.36
CA ALA A 195 28.32 -11.90 27.67
C ALA A 195 27.58 -13.07 27.00
N ILE A 196 26.25 -13.07 26.98
CA ILE A 196 25.44 -14.10 26.30
C ILE A 196 25.68 -14.09 24.78
N ILE A 197 25.74 -12.92 24.15
CA ILE A 197 25.99 -12.80 22.70
C ILE A 197 27.41 -13.25 22.35
N MET A 198 28.41 -12.84 23.14
CA MET A 198 29.81 -13.26 22.95
C MET A 198 29.95 -14.78 23.16
N LEU A 199 29.33 -15.34 24.20
CA LEU A 199 29.34 -16.77 24.47
C LEU A 199 28.75 -17.58 23.32
N ASN A 200 27.63 -17.11 22.74
CA ASN A 200 27.04 -17.75 21.56
C ASN A 200 28.02 -17.77 20.38
N THR A 201 28.72 -16.64 20.17
CA THR A 201 29.76 -16.55 19.14
C THR A 201 30.91 -17.52 19.42
N SER A 202 31.41 -17.61 20.65
CA SER A 202 32.49 -18.54 21.02
C SER A 202 32.09 -20.02 20.86
N LEU A 203 30.88 -20.40 21.26
CA LEU A 203 30.42 -21.80 21.22
C LEU A 203 30.08 -22.31 19.80
N HIS A 204 29.73 -21.42 18.88
CA HIS A 204 29.22 -21.80 17.56
C HIS A 204 30.08 -21.29 16.39
N ASN A 205 31.14 -20.52 16.63
CA ASN A 205 32.08 -20.10 15.60
C ASN A 205 33.31 -21.03 15.59
N PRO A 206 33.47 -21.89 14.57
CA PRO A 206 34.60 -22.84 14.49
C PRO A 206 35.98 -22.18 14.38
N ASN A 207 36.04 -20.86 14.21
CA ASN A 207 37.27 -20.08 14.16
C ASN A 207 37.76 -19.59 15.53
N VAL A 208 36.93 -19.70 16.59
CA VAL A 208 37.34 -19.38 17.96
C VAL A 208 37.85 -20.68 18.59
N LYS A 209 39.16 -20.87 18.59
CA LYS A 209 39.82 -21.93 19.37
C LYS A 209 40.11 -21.38 20.77
N ASP A 210 39.77 -22.15 21.79
CA ASP A 210 40.03 -21.87 23.22
C ASP A 210 41.48 -21.45 23.49
#